data_AF-A0AAJ2W5Q3-F1
#
_entry.id   AF-A0AAJ2W5Q3-F1
#
_cell.length_a   1.000
_cell.length_b   1.000
_cell.length_c   1.000
_cell.angle_alpha   90.00
_cell.angle_beta   90.00
_cell.angle_gamma   90.00
#
_symmetry.space_group_name_H-M   'P 1'
#
loop_
_entity.id
_entity.type
_entity.pdbx_description
1 polymer ?
#
loop_
_entity_poly.entity_id
_entity_poly.type
_entity_poly.pdbx_seq_one_letter_code
_entity_poly.pdbx_strand_id
1 'polypeptide(L)'
;MLLTSRHPGLILSRDLAALGLDDAELRRACRRGELVGVRRGAYVESALWRRLGVDERYRLTVVAAAAACRTRVVVSHLSAAVLHGLPLVGAPPPVVHVLVAPPGGSRREHGFVKHARSDYDLPGLPQIDGVLVTPVETTLVDVCLTESFLRAVVMTDHALRIGAVTLEQLAQEFASRDTARGATRVRAVLQFASPLSAGPLESVSRVGFRLLGLPDPVLQHPLFDATGRRVAIVDNWWPHAGAVGESDGRIKYTDPAVMNGRTVEQVVIDEKHREDEIRSLPEVQGFARWGWSTALDTRRLGEVLARAGVSPESTARKRASSIETGASGGPFPPDSPADGGPAAGERTGRERPGGTSRASGRVAR
;
A
#
# COMPACT_ATOMS: atom_id res chain seq x y z
N MET A 1 11.03 -2.40 -35.19
CA MET A 1 9.70 -2.07 -35.77
C MET A 1 9.02 -1.13 -34.79
N LEU A 2 9.14 0.19 -35.00
CA LEU A 2 8.58 1.20 -34.10
C LEU A 2 7.10 1.42 -34.45
N LEU A 3 6.24 0.57 -33.90
CA LEU A 3 4.83 0.93 -33.76
C LEU A 3 4.72 1.75 -32.48
N THR A 4 4.55 3.06 -32.63
CA THR A 4 4.25 3.99 -31.55
C THR A 4 2.84 3.68 -31.02
N SER A 5 2.74 2.70 -30.13
CA SER A 5 1.52 2.51 -29.36
C SER A 5 1.37 3.67 -28.38
N ARG A 6 0.13 3.91 -27.91
CA ARG A 6 -0.15 4.90 -26.85
C ARG A 6 0.52 4.56 -25.51
N HIS A 7 1.23 3.44 -25.42
CA HIS A 7 1.84 2.90 -24.20
C HIS A 7 3.30 2.50 -24.48
N PRO A 8 4.29 3.29 -24.04
CA PRO A 8 5.70 3.06 -24.37
C PRO A 8 6.13 1.60 -24.15
N GLY A 9 6.62 0.94 -25.20
CA GLY A 9 7.13 -0.44 -25.14
C GLY A 9 6.09 -1.56 -25.31
N LEU A 10 4.79 -1.27 -25.41
CA LEU A 10 3.76 -2.27 -25.74
C LEU A 10 3.48 -2.32 -27.23
N ILE A 11 3.30 -3.53 -27.75
CA ILE A 11 2.86 -3.81 -29.11
C ILE A 11 1.51 -4.53 -29.01
N LEU A 12 0.45 -3.92 -29.55
CA LEU A 12 -0.91 -4.48 -29.47
C LEU A 12 -1.34 -5.05 -30.82
N SER A 13 -1.90 -6.27 -30.80
CA SER A 13 -2.45 -6.90 -32.03
C SER A 13 -3.52 -6.03 -32.70
N ARG A 14 -4.29 -5.27 -31.90
CA ARG A 14 -5.33 -4.38 -32.43
C ARG A 14 -4.77 -3.18 -33.21
N ASP A 15 -3.56 -2.73 -32.88
CA ASP A 15 -2.92 -1.63 -33.59
C ASP A 15 -2.42 -2.10 -34.96
N LEU A 16 -1.96 -3.36 -35.07
CA LEU A 16 -1.69 -4.02 -36.35
C LEU A 16 -2.96 -4.23 -37.18
N ALA A 17 -4.03 -4.72 -36.54
CA ALA A 17 -5.29 -4.94 -37.23
C ALA A 17 -5.89 -3.64 -37.80
N ALA A 18 -5.72 -2.52 -37.09
CA ALA A 18 -6.11 -1.20 -37.58
C ALA A 18 -5.33 -0.75 -38.82
N LEU A 19 -4.12 -1.30 -39.03
CA LEU A 19 -3.29 -1.11 -40.22
C LEU A 19 -3.52 -2.19 -41.30
N GLY A 20 -4.50 -3.09 -41.11
CA GLY A 20 -4.76 -4.20 -42.03
C GLY A 20 -3.73 -5.34 -41.95
N LEU A 21 -2.89 -5.37 -40.92
CA LEU A 21 -1.86 -6.37 -40.72
C LEU A 21 -2.36 -7.48 -39.78
N ASP A 22 -1.98 -8.72 -40.07
CA ASP A 22 -2.25 -9.85 -39.18
C ASP A 22 -1.33 -9.86 -37.94
N ASP A 23 -1.73 -10.57 -36.89
CA ASP A 23 -0.91 -10.77 -35.70
C ASP A 23 -0.03 -12.04 -35.76
N ALA A 24 0.06 -12.67 -36.94
CA ALA A 24 0.78 -13.93 -37.09
C ALA A 24 2.29 -13.73 -36.90
N GLU A 25 2.83 -12.58 -37.35
CA GLU A 25 4.23 -12.25 -37.11
C GLU A 25 4.53 -12.02 -35.62
N LEU A 26 3.63 -11.38 -34.85
CA LEU A 26 3.82 -11.24 -33.40
C LEU A 26 3.89 -12.61 -32.71
N ARG A 27 3.01 -13.54 -33.12
CA ARG A 27 3.03 -14.92 -32.61
C ARG A 27 4.30 -15.66 -33.01
N ARG A 28 4.83 -15.45 -34.22
CA ARG A 28 6.12 -16.01 -34.67
C ARG A 28 7.28 -15.43 -33.86
N ALA A 29 7.33 -14.11 -33.68
CA ALA A 29 8.35 -13.43 -32.90
C ALA A 29 8.36 -13.89 -31.43
N CYS A 30 7.19 -14.19 -30.84
CA CYS A 30 7.12 -14.85 -29.54
C CYS A 30 7.74 -16.25 -29.53
N ARG A 31 7.46 -17.08 -30.55
CA ARG A 31 8.06 -18.42 -30.66
C ARG A 31 9.58 -18.36 -30.86
N ARG A 32 10.09 -17.31 -31.51
CA ARG A 32 11.53 -17.04 -31.66
C ARG A 32 12.17 -16.42 -30.40
N GLY A 33 11.38 -16.07 -29.38
CA GLY A 33 11.88 -15.44 -28.15
C GLY A 33 12.22 -13.96 -28.28
N GLU A 34 11.85 -13.31 -29.38
CA GLU A 34 12.07 -11.88 -29.61
C GLU A 34 11.06 -11.00 -28.86
N LEU A 35 9.82 -11.50 -28.72
CA LEU A 35 8.74 -10.89 -27.97
C LEU A 35 8.27 -11.77 -26.81
N VAL A 36 7.83 -11.14 -25.73
CA VAL A 36 7.08 -11.77 -24.64
C VAL A 36 5.62 -11.40 -24.78
N GLY A 37 4.73 -12.42 -24.78
CA GLY A 37 3.30 -12.20 -24.68
C GLY A 37 2.91 -11.87 -23.24
N VAL A 38 2.71 -10.58 -22.95
CA VAL A 38 2.30 -10.10 -21.62
C VAL A 38 0.84 -10.49 -21.35
N ARG A 39 0.00 -10.39 -22.39
CA ARG A 39 -1.39 -10.85 -22.39
C ARG A 39 -1.79 -11.25 -23.81
N ARG A 40 -2.92 -11.95 -23.95
CA ARG A 40 -3.54 -12.17 -25.26
C ARG A 40 -3.71 -10.83 -25.99
N GLY A 41 -3.04 -10.68 -27.13
CA GLY A 41 -3.10 -9.49 -27.97
C GLY A 41 -2.19 -8.33 -27.54
N ALA A 42 -1.32 -8.52 -26.53
CA ALA A 42 -0.38 -7.51 -26.05
C ALA A 42 1.01 -8.11 -25.80
N TYR A 43 2.01 -7.51 -26.42
CA TYR A 43 3.36 -8.02 -26.53
C TYR A 43 4.38 -6.94 -26.14
N VAL A 44 5.57 -7.37 -25.72
CA VAL A 44 6.70 -6.50 -25.38
C VAL A 44 7.98 -7.14 -25.92
N GLU A 45 8.97 -6.34 -26.28
CA GLU A 45 10.30 -6.85 -26.63
C GLU A 45 10.91 -7.62 -25.45
N SER A 46 11.43 -8.82 -25.72
CA SER A 46 12.05 -9.67 -24.69
C SER A 46 13.23 -9.00 -24.00
N ALA A 47 13.99 -8.17 -24.72
CA ALA A 47 15.11 -7.42 -24.16
C ALA A 47 14.63 -6.37 -23.15
N LEU A 48 13.55 -5.65 -23.46
CA LEU A 48 12.92 -4.70 -22.53
C LEU A 48 12.37 -5.45 -21.32
N TRP A 49 11.57 -6.50 -21.53
CA TRP A 49 10.98 -7.29 -20.44
C TRP A 49 12.01 -7.82 -19.44
N ARG A 50 13.16 -8.31 -19.94
CA ARG A 50 14.25 -8.82 -19.09
C ARG A 50 14.90 -7.73 -18.23
N ARG A 51 14.95 -6.48 -18.70
CA ARG A 51 15.49 -5.35 -17.94
C ARG A 51 14.55 -4.82 -16.87
N LEU A 52 13.23 -4.95 -17.08
CA LEU A 52 12.24 -4.54 -16.11
C LEU A 52 12.33 -5.40 -14.83
N GLY A 53 12.31 -4.74 -13.68
CA GLY A 53 12.08 -5.33 -12.38
C GLY A 53 10.64 -5.82 -12.23
N VAL A 54 10.36 -6.43 -11.06
CA VAL A 54 9.07 -7.09 -10.79
C VAL A 54 7.90 -6.11 -10.85
N ASP A 55 8.06 -4.93 -10.25
CA ASP A 55 7.02 -3.91 -10.16
C ASP A 55 6.70 -3.32 -11.54
N GLU A 56 7.74 -3.04 -12.35
CA GLU A 56 7.54 -2.49 -13.70
C GLU A 56 6.92 -3.52 -14.64
N ARG A 57 7.27 -4.81 -14.51
CA ARG A 57 6.58 -5.88 -15.24
C ARG A 57 5.11 -5.97 -14.86
N TYR A 58 4.78 -5.84 -13.58
CA TYR A 58 3.39 -5.84 -13.14
C TYR A 58 2.64 -4.60 -13.64
N ARG A 59 3.24 -3.40 -13.54
CA ARG A 59 2.71 -2.17 -14.13
C ARG A 59 2.41 -2.36 -15.62
N LEU A 60 3.37 -2.88 -16.37
CA LEU A 60 3.21 -3.13 -17.81
C LEU A 60 2.10 -4.14 -18.09
N THR A 61 1.96 -5.17 -17.24
CA THR A 61 0.88 -6.15 -17.31
C THR A 61 -0.48 -5.50 -17.10
N VAL A 62 -0.61 -4.58 -16.15
CA VAL A 62 -1.84 -3.81 -15.90
C VAL A 62 -2.17 -2.92 -17.11
N VAL A 63 -1.19 -2.21 -17.67
CA VAL A 63 -1.40 -1.38 -18.86
C VAL A 63 -1.81 -2.23 -20.06
N ALA A 64 -1.11 -3.34 -20.32
CA ALA A 64 -1.44 -4.28 -21.38
C ALA A 64 -2.85 -4.88 -21.21
N ALA A 65 -3.23 -5.18 -19.96
CA ALA A 65 -4.54 -5.69 -19.60
C ALA A 65 -5.66 -4.71 -19.91
N ALA A 66 -5.53 -3.46 -19.45
CA ALA A 66 -6.51 -2.42 -19.70
C ALA A 66 -6.57 -2.06 -21.18
N ALA A 67 -5.41 -1.96 -21.83
CA ALA A 67 -5.32 -1.72 -23.26
C ALA A 67 -6.02 -2.83 -24.05
N ALA A 68 -5.86 -4.11 -23.71
CA ALA A 68 -6.49 -5.21 -24.45
C ALA A 68 -8.02 -5.28 -24.33
N CYS A 69 -8.65 -4.54 -23.40
CA CYS A 69 -10.10 -4.50 -23.27
C CYS A 69 -10.75 -3.78 -24.47
N ARG A 70 -11.90 -4.32 -24.92
CA ARG A 70 -12.74 -3.68 -25.94
C ARG A 70 -13.65 -2.60 -25.37
N THR A 71 -13.99 -2.73 -24.10
CA THR A 71 -14.77 -1.75 -23.33
C THR A 71 -13.85 -0.95 -22.43
N ARG A 72 -14.24 0.27 -22.12
CA ARG A 72 -13.58 1.08 -21.09
C ARG A 72 -13.55 0.30 -19.77
N VAL A 73 -12.39 0.27 -19.12
CA VAL A 73 -12.20 -0.32 -17.80
C VAL A 73 -11.50 0.69 -16.90
N VAL A 74 -11.93 0.74 -15.64
CA VAL A 74 -11.31 1.56 -14.60
C VAL A 74 -10.50 0.62 -13.72
N VAL A 75 -9.19 0.79 -13.70
CA VAL A 75 -8.28 0.00 -12.88
C VAL A 75 -8.32 0.49 -11.43
N SER A 76 -8.29 -0.43 -10.47
CA SER A 76 -8.41 -0.12 -9.03
C SER A 76 -7.49 -0.97 -8.15
N HIS A 77 -7.56 -0.79 -6.83
CA HIS A 77 -6.81 -1.57 -5.83
C HIS A 77 -5.29 -1.63 -6.15
N LEU A 78 -4.63 -2.77 -5.90
CA LEU A 78 -3.20 -2.97 -6.20
C LEU A 78 -2.82 -2.65 -7.65
N SER A 79 -3.72 -2.87 -8.62
CA SER A 79 -3.42 -2.57 -10.02
C SER A 79 -3.40 -1.08 -10.28
N ALA A 80 -4.24 -0.28 -9.61
CA ALA A 80 -4.13 1.17 -9.66
C ALA A 80 -2.95 1.68 -8.82
N ALA A 81 -2.65 1.03 -7.70
CA ALA A 81 -1.56 1.41 -6.81
C ALA A 81 -0.21 1.44 -7.55
N VAL A 82 0.09 0.39 -8.32
CA VAL A 82 1.33 0.35 -9.12
C VAL A 82 1.35 1.40 -10.25
N LEU A 83 0.18 1.79 -10.78
CA LEU A 83 0.08 2.87 -11.76
C LEU A 83 0.33 4.25 -11.12
N HIS A 84 -0.14 4.45 -9.89
CA HIS A 84 0.20 5.63 -9.08
C HIS A 84 1.65 5.65 -8.59
N GLY A 85 2.45 4.63 -8.90
CA GLY A 85 3.85 4.53 -8.47
C GLY A 85 4.02 4.12 -7.02
N LEU A 86 2.97 3.59 -6.37
CA LEU A 86 3.06 3.12 -5.00
C LEU A 86 3.92 1.84 -4.93
N PRO A 87 4.86 1.76 -3.97
CA PRO A 87 5.85 0.69 -3.91
C PRO A 87 5.17 -0.64 -3.55
N LEU A 88 5.49 -1.69 -4.31
CA LEU A 88 4.98 -3.01 -4.04
C LEU A 88 5.98 -3.81 -3.20
N VAL A 89 5.49 -4.39 -2.09
CA VAL A 89 6.29 -5.32 -1.28
C VAL A 89 5.77 -6.75 -1.44
N GLY A 90 6.69 -7.67 -1.75
CA GLY A 90 6.38 -9.06 -2.07
C GLY A 90 5.90 -9.25 -3.51
N ALA A 91 5.41 -10.45 -3.83
CA ALA A 91 5.06 -10.79 -5.20
C ALA A 91 3.79 -10.06 -5.69
N PRO A 92 3.77 -9.51 -6.92
CA PRO A 92 2.55 -8.96 -7.50
C PRO A 92 1.49 -10.04 -7.68
N PRO A 93 0.20 -9.69 -7.58
CA PRO A 93 -0.87 -10.63 -7.84
C PRO A 93 -0.87 -11.00 -9.34
N PRO A 94 -1.25 -12.24 -9.70
CA PRO A 94 -1.30 -12.69 -11.10
C PRO A 94 -2.55 -12.17 -11.85
N VAL A 95 -3.20 -11.13 -11.33
CA VAL A 95 -4.51 -10.65 -11.76
C VAL A 95 -4.55 -9.13 -11.78
N VAL A 96 -5.42 -8.56 -12.61
CA VAL A 96 -5.65 -7.12 -12.71
C VAL A 96 -6.98 -6.75 -12.08
N HIS A 97 -6.98 -5.79 -11.16
CA HIS A 97 -8.15 -5.32 -10.43
C HIS A 97 -8.83 -4.19 -11.21
N VAL A 98 -10.13 -4.32 -11.43
CA VAL A 98 -10.94 -3.34 -12.16
C VAL A 98 -12.28 -3.11 -11.46
N LEU A 99 -12.84 -1.91 -11.61
CA LEU A 99 -14.21 -1.61 -11.22
C LEU A 99 -15.19 -1.99 -12.34
N VAL A 100 -16.39 -2.44 -11.94
CA VAL A 100 -17.50 -2.74 -12.85
C VAL A 100 -18.83 -2.25 -12.27
N ALA A 101 -19.81 -1.99 -13.14
CA ALA A 101 -21.17 -1.64 -12.73
C ALA A 101 -21.85 -2.80 -11.96
N PRO A 102 -22.66 -2.49 -10.91
CA PRO A 102 -23.60 -3.45 -10.35
C PRO A 102 -24.66 -3.87 -11.40
N PRO A 103 -25.22 -5.11 -11.34
CA PRO A 103 -24.99 -6.16 -10.34
C PRO A 103 -23.81 -7.07 -10.70
N GLY A 104 -22.79 -6.58 -11.41
CA GLY A 104 -21.68 -7.37 -11.98
C GLY A 104 -20.90 -8.27 -11.02
N GLY A 105 -21.11 -8.13 -9.71
CA GLY A 105 -20.53 -8.97 -8.65
C GLY A 105 -19.01 -8.89 -8.57
N SER A 106 -18.45 -9.32 -7.45
CA SER A 106 -17.00 -9.54 -7.39
C SER A 106 -16.68 -10.88 -8.04
N ARG A 107 -15.97 -10.88 -9.17
CA ARG A 107 -15.68 -12.11 -9.95
C ARG A 107 -14.24 -12.12 -10.45
N ARG A 108 -13.61 -13.30 -10.37
CA ARG A 108 -12.34 -13.58 -11.04
C ARG A 108 -12.60 -14.19 -12.41
N GLU A 109 -12.17 -13.54 -13.47
CA GLU A 109 -12.46 -13.96 -14.84
C GLU A 109 -11.40 -13.44 -15.81
N HIS A 110 -10.88 -14.32 -16.69
CA HIS A 110 -9.91 -13.98 -17.74
C HIS A 110 -8.67 -13.20 -17.27
N GLY A 111 -8.22 -13.38 -16.02
CA GLY A 111 -7.09 -12.64 -15.43
C GLY A 111 -7.47 -11.29 -14.82
N PHE A 112 -8.76 -10.99 -14.70
CA PHE A 112 -9.27 -9.84 -13.94
C PHE A 112 -9.87 -10.26 -12.60
N VAL A 113 -9.76 -9.39 -11.60
CA VAL A 113 -10.66 -9.32 -10.44
C VAL A 113 -11.56 -8.12 -10.67
N LYS A 114 -12.85 -8.37 -10.85
CA LYS A 114 -13.87 -7.33 -10.99
C LYS A 114 -14.40 -6.97 -9.61
N HIS A 115 -14.54 -5.68 -9.32
CA HIS A 115 -15.12 -5.15 -8.07
C HIS A 115 -16.34 -4.32 -8.43
N ALA A 116 -17.52 -4.74 -7.97
CA ALA A 116 -18.76 -4.03 -8.26
C ALA A 116 -18.88 -2.78 -7.37
N ARG A 117 -18.99 -1.61 -8.00
CA ARG A 117 -19.12 -0.31 -7.32
C ARG A 117 -20.08 0.58 -8.10
N SER A 118 -20.99 1.28 -7.42
CA SER A 118 -21.95 2.19 -8.05
C SER A 118 -21.27 3.38 -8.73
N ASP A 119 -20.11 3.79 -8.21
CA ASP A 119 -19.28 4.90 -8.69
C ASP A 119 -18.13 4.43 -9.60
N TYR A 120 -18.30 3.32 -10.31
CA TYR A 120 -17.24 2.70 -11.13
C TYR A 120 -16.75 3.55 -12.32
N ASP A 121 -17.56 4.47 -12.85
CA ASP A 121 -17.26 5.30 -14.04
C ASP A 121 -17.64 6.77 -13.78
N LEU A 122 -17.16 7.32 -12.65
CA LEU A 122 -17.33 8.73 -12.37
C LEU A 122 -16.65 9.59 -13.46
N PRO A 123 -17.24 10.76 -13.81
CA PRO A 123 -16.56 11.71 -14.68
C PRO A 123 -15.28 12.24 -14.01
N GLY A 124 -14.25 12.51 -14.81
CA GLY A 124 -13.01 13.11 -14.31
C GLY A 124 -12.01 12.14 -13.66
N LEU A 125 -12.21 10.82 -13.82
CA LEU A 125 -11.23 9.83 -13.35
C LEU A 125 -9.82 10.09 -13.92
N PRO A 126 -8.76 9.96 -13.10
CA PRO A 126 -7.40 10.12 -13.56
C PRO A 126 -7.03 9.10 -14.63
N GLN A 127 -6.17 9.51 -15.56
CA GLN A 127 -5.61 8.65 -16.59
C GLN A 127 -4.09 8.60 -16.45
N ILE A 128 -3.55 7.40 -16.23
CA ILE A 128 -2.11 7.15 -16.11
C ILE A 128 -1.70 6.15 -17.18
N ASP A 129 -0.66 6.47 -17.96
CA ASP A 129 -0.21 5.66 -19.10
C ASP A 129 -1.38 5.28 -20.02
N GLY A 130 -2.31 6.19 -20.28
CA GLY A 130 -3.47 5.94 -21.13
C GLY A 130 -4.56 5.04 -20.52
N VAL A 131 -4.44 4.65 -19.24
CA VAL A 131 -5.39 3.79 -18.51
C VAL A 131 -6.17 4.61 -17.49
N LEU A 132 -7.50 4.46 -17.46
CA LEU A 132 -8.31 5.05 -16.39
C LEU A 132 -8.05 4.32 -15.07
N VAL A 133 -7.80 5.07 -14.02
CA VAL A 133 -7.49 4.55 -12.70
C VAL A 133 -8.38 5.22 -11.65
N THR A 134 -8.65 4.53 -10.56
CA THR A 134 -9.23 5.17 -9.37
C THR A 134 -8.30 6.28 -8.83
N PRO A 135 -8.84 7.35 -8.24
CA PRO A 135 -8.04 8.33 -7.50
C PRO A 135 -7.12 7.68 -6.47
N VAL A 136 -6.03 8.34 -6.09
CA VAL A 136 -5.00 7.73 -5.23
C VAL A 136 -5.55 7.41 -3.83
N GLU A 137 -6.41 8.27 -3.30
CA GLU A 137 -7.13 8.09 -2.04
C GLU A 137 -8.07 6.88 -2.09
N THR A 138 -8.88 6.77 -3.15
CA THR A 138 -9.77 5.62 -3.38
C THR A 138 -8.97 4.33 -3.50
N THR A 139 -7.85 4.39 -4.21
CA THR A 139 -6.92 3.27 -4.42
C THR A 139 -6.31 2.81 -3.09
N LEU A 140 -5.85 3.72 -2.25
CA LEU A 140 -5.26 3.40 -0.96
C LEU A 140 -6.29 2.82 0.01
N VAL A 141 -7.52 3.36 0.06
CA VAL A 141 -8.56 2.77 0.90
C VAL A 141 -8.95 1.37 0.40
N ASP A 142 -9.02 1.14 -0.91
CA ASP A 142 -9.19 -0.19 -1.50
C ASP A 142 -8.06 -1.16 -1.08
N VAL A 143 -6.80 -0.70 -1.10
CA VAL A 143 -5.64 -1.47 -0.63
C VAL A 143 -5.75 -1.77 0.87
N CYS A 144 -6.07 -0.79 1.72
CA CYS A 144 -6.26 -1.00 3.16
C CYS A 144 -7.34 -2.05 3.46
N LEU A 145 -8.40 -2.08 2.66
CA LEU A 145 -9.48 -3.05 2.82
C LEU A 145 -9.07 -4.46 2.42
N THR A 146 -8.23 -4.63 1.40
CA THR A 146 -8.02 -5.92 0.72
C THR A 146 -6.65 -6.56 0.92
N GLU A 147 -5.60 -5.77 1.18
CA GLU A 147 -4.21 -6.24 1.25
C GLU A 147 -3.72 -6.52 2.67
N SER A 148 -2.54 -7.12 2.81
CA SER A 148 -1.93 -7.29 4.14
C SER A 148 -1.67 -5.93 4.80
N PHE A 149 -1.70 -5.89 6.13
CA PHE A 149 -1.39 -4.69 6.91
C PHE A 149 -0.05 -4.06 6.49
N LEU A 150 0.97 -4.89 6.29
CA LEU A 150 2.30 -4.47 5.83
C LEU A 150 2.24 -3.74 4.49
N ARG A 151 1.56 -4.30 3.48
CA ARG A 151 1.46 -3.66 2.15
C ARG A 151 0.71 -2.34 2.21
N ALA A 152 -0.40 -2.33 2.94
CA ALA A 152 -1.20 -1.12 3.12
C ALA A 152 -0.36 -0.01 3.77
N VAL A 153 0.34 -0.30 4.88
CA VAL A 153 1.22 0.67 5.53
C VAL A 153 2.32 1.17 4.60
N VAL A 154 3.03 0.27 3.90
CA VAL A 154 4.13 0.68 2.99
C VAL A 154 3.63 1.63 1.89
N MET A 155 2.47 1.33 1.30
CA MET A 155 1.89 2.17 0.26
C MET A 155 1.36 3.49 0.81
N THR A 156 0.72 3.47 1.99
CA THR A 156 0.20 4.67 2.66
C THR A 156 1.34 5.59 3.13
N ASP A 157 2.38 5.07 3.79
CA ASP A 157 3.57 5.82 4.20
C ASP A 157 4.21 6.51 2.99
N HIS A 158 4.38 5.77 1.88
CA HIS A 158 4.93 6.34 0.66
C HIS A 158 4.09 7.49 0.12
N ALA A 159 2.77 7.32 0.03
CA ALA A 159 1.87 8.34 -0.48
C ALA A 159 1.82 9.60 0.41
N LEU A 160 1.84 9.41 1.74
CA LEU A 160 1.93 10.51 2.71
C LEU A 160 3.26 11.27 2.58
N ARG A 161 4.38 10.55 2.48
CA ARG A 161 5.72 11.15 2.38
C ARG A 161 5.87 12.05 1.15
N ILE A 162 5.34 11.62 0.00
CA ILE A 162 5.41 12.41 -1.24
C ILE A 162 4.31 13.48 -1.34
N GLY A 163 3.44 13.59 -0.33
CA GLY A 163 2.32 14.53 -0.31
C GLY A 163 1.20 14.22 -1.31
N ALA A 164 1.09 12.97 -1.77
CA ALA A 164 0.02 12.56 -2.70
C ALA A 164 -1.35 12.48 -2.02
N VAL A 165 -1.36 12.24 -0.70
CA VAL A 165 -2.57 12.20 0.14
C VAL A 165 -2.25 12.71 1.55
N THR A 166 -3.29 13.04 2.32
CA THR A 166 -3.24 13.21 3.78
C THR A 166 -4.04 12.12 4.50
N LEU A 167 -3.80 11.93 5.80
CA LEU A 167 -4.57 10.98 6.62
C LEU A 167 -6.06 11.35 6.68
N GLU A 168 -6.37 12.65 6.69
CA GLU A 168 -7.73 13.18 6.70
C GLU A 168 -8.46 12.84 5.40
N GLN A 169 -7.80 12.97 4.24
CA GLN A 169 -8.37 12.59 2.95
C GLN A 169 -8.69 11.09 2.90
N LEU A 170 -7.80 10.24 3.41
CA LEU A 170 -8.04 8.80 3.47
C LEU A 170 -9.17 8.43 4.45
N ALA A 171 -9.26 9.13 5.58
CA ALA A 171 -10.35 8.93 6.54
C ALA A 171 -11.70 9.35 5.94
N GLN A 172 -11.76 10.48 5.23
CA GLN A 172 -12.96 10.96 4.53
C GLN A 172 -13.39 10.02 3.40
N GLU A 173 -12.44 9.57 2.57
CA GLU A 173 -12.70 8.59 1.52
C GLU A 173 -13.17 7.24 2.06
N PHE A 174 -12.74 6.83 3.25
CA PHE A 174 -13.30 5.64 3.87
C PHE A 174 -14.71 5.88 4.43
N ALA A 175 -14.94 7.02 5.08
CA ALA A 175 -16.23 7.38 5.65
C ALA A 175 -17.34 7.51 4.59
N SER A 176 -17.01 7.93 3.37
CA SER A 176 -17.97 8.07 2.25
C SER A 176 -18.50 6.74 1.69
N ARG A 177 -17.91 5.60 2.09
CA ARG A 177 -18.26 4.27 1.54
C ARG A 177 -19.48 3.62 2.21
N ASP A 178 -20.09 4.29 3.19
CA ASP A 178 -21.28 3.82 3.92
C ASP A 178 -21.20 2.35 4.35
N THR A 179 -20.03 1.92 4.83
CA THR A 179 -19.79 0.54 5.24
C THR A 179 -18.94 0.43 6.50
N ALA A 180 -19.40 -0.40 7.44
CA ALA A 180 -18.61 -0.79 8.60
C ALA A 180 -17.58 -1.89 8.27
N ARG A 181 -17.74 -2.56 7.11
CA ARG A 181 -16.89 -3.70 6.73
C ARG A 181 -15.46 -3.23 6.51
N GLY A 182 -14.53 -3.81 7.25
CA GLY A 182 -13.11 -3.49 7.15
C GLY A 182 -12.69 -2.21 7.88
N ALA A 183 -13.59 -1.54 8.61
CA ALA A 183 -13.27 -0.33 9.37
C ALA A 183 -12.10 -0.52 10.34
N THR A 184 -12.04 -1.65 11.05
CA THR A 184 -10.92 -1.97 11.94
C THR A 184 -9.59 -2.06 11.20
N ARG A 185 -9.58 -2.60 9.98
CA ARG A 185 -8.36 -2.74 9.17
C ARG A 185 -7.87 -1.39 8.67
N VAL A 186 -8.78 -0.58 8.14
CA VAL A 186 -8.47 0.77 7.66
C VAL A 186 -7.97 1.64 8.81
N ARG A 187 -8.70 1.69 9.93
CA ARG A 187 -8.28 2.45 11.13
C ARG A 187 -6.90 2.02 11.63
N ALA A 188 -6.61 0.73 11.69
CA ALA A 188 -5.31 0.24 12.12
C ALA A 188 -4.19 0.77 11.21
N VAL A 189 -4.38 0.80 9.89
CA VAL A 189 -3.39 1.36 8.95
C VAL A 189 -3.25 2.86 9.14
N LEU A 190 -4.35 3.61 9.19
CA LEU A 190 -4.32 5.07 9.33
C LEU A 190 -3.71 5.53 10.66
N GLN A 191 -3.93 4.78 11.75
CA GLN A 191 -3.30 5.04 13.05
C GLN A 191 -1.81 4.72 13.09
N PHE A 192 -1.35 3.79 12.23
CA PHE A 192 0.04 3.35 12.20
C PHE A 192 0.88 4.09 11.16
N ALA A 193 0.27 4.54 10.06
CA ALA A 193 0.98 5.17 8.97
C ALA A 193 1.71 6.45 9.40
N SER A 194 2.84 6.75 8.77
CA SER A 194 3.65 7.93 9.05
C SER A 194 4.27 8.50 7.77
N PRO A 195 4.20 9.84 7.56
CA PRO A 195 4.91 10.50 6.47
C PRO A 195 6.43 10.49 6.64
N LEU A 196 6.95 10.14 7.83
CA LEU A 196 8.37 10.19 8.17
C LEU A 196 9.15 8.94 7.75
N SER A 197 8.49 7.88 7.27
CA SER A 197 9.20 6.70 6.78
C SER A 197 9.79 7.00 5.40
N ALA A 198 11.12 7.09 5.29
CA ALA A 198 11.81 7.55 4.09
C ALA A 198 11.77 6.55 2.92
N GLY A 199 11.51 5.26 3.18
CA GLY A 199 11.28 4.28 2.13
C GLY A 199 10.60 2.97 2.55
N PRO A 200 10.31 2.08 1.59
CA PRO A 200 9.60 0.82 1.84
C PRO A 200 10.25 -0.08 2.89
N LEU A 201 11.59 -0.11 2.96
CA LEU A 201 12.31 -0.92 3.94
C LEU A 201 12.07 -0.42 5.37
N GLU A 202 12.02 0.89 5.59
CA GLU A 202 11.70 1.46 6.90
C GLU A 202 10.26 1.15 7.30
N SER A 203 9.27 1.31 6.40
CA SER A 203 7.87 0.95 6.69
C SER A 203 7.73 -0.53 7.05
N VAL A 204 8.42 -1.42 6.34
CA VAL A 204 8.47 -2.86 6.66
C VAL A 204 9.08 -3.08 8.04
N SER A 205 10.18 -2.40 8.34
CA SER A 205 10.88 -2.51 9.63
C SER A 205 10.00 -2.05 10.79
N ARG A 206 9.29 -0.92 10.63
CA ARG A 206 8.31 -0.41 11.60
C ARG A 206 7.21 -1.43 11.90
N VAL A 207 6.65 -2.05 10.86
CA VAL A 207 5.67 -3.14 11.05
C VAL A 207 6.31 -4.29 11.83
N GLY A 208 7.57 -4.63 11.55
CA GLY A 208 8.36 -5.60 12.33
C GLY A 208 8.51 -5.23 13.80
N PHE A 209 8.84 -3.98 14.13
CA PHE A 209 8.95 -3.50 15.51
C PHE A 209 7.63 -3.67 16.27
N ARG A 210 6.52 -3.31 15.62
CA ARG A 210 5.16 -3.45 16.17
C ARG A 210 4.78 -4.89 16.45
N LEU A 211 5.19 -5.83 15.58
CA LEU A 211 4.95 -7.26 15.75
C LEU A 211 5.81 -7.87 16.85
N LEU A 212 7.02 -7.35 17.05
CA LEU A 212 7.92 -7.74 18.14
C LEU A 212 7.51 -7.14 19.50
N GLY A 213 6.57 -6.19 19.53
CA GLY A 213 6.19 -5.48 20.74
C GLY A 213 7.28 -4.53 21.25
N LEU A 214 8.14 -4.05 20.35
CA LEU A 214 9.16 -3.05 20.69
C LEU A 214 8.51 -1.67 20.84
N PRO A 215 9.09 -0.77 21.65
CA PRO A 215 8.72 0.64 21.64
C PRO A 215 8.87 1.24 20.25
N ASP A 216 7.98 2.17 19.90
CA ASP A 216 8.12 2.91 18.64
C ASP A 216 9.37 3.82 18.70
N PRO A 217 10.23 3.81 17.67
CA PRO A 217 11.33 4.76 17.58
C PRO A 217 10.82 6.16 17.24
N VAL A 218 11.63 7.16 17.57
CA VAL A 218 11.57 8.48 16.94
C VAL A 218 12.17 8.34 15.54
N LEU A 219 11.35 8.53 14.52
CA LEU A 219 11.79 8.43 13.13
C LEU A 219 12.55 9.69 12.70
N GLN A 220 13.52 9.53 11.79
CA GLN A 220 14.26 10.64 11.18
C GLN A 220 14.84 11.61 12.22
N HIS A 221 15.44 11.05 13.26
CA HIS A 221 15.92 11.81 14.42
C HIS A 221 17.29 12.46 14.13
N PRO A 222 17.44 13.79 14.29
CA PRO A 222 18.74 14.43 14.15
C PRO A 222 19.60 14.19 15.39
N LEU A 223 20.85 13.77 15.17
CA LEU A 223 21.88 13.64 16.20
C LEU A 223 22.92 14.76 16.05
N PHE A 224 23.44 15.25 17.18
CA PHE A 224 24.35 16.39 17.23
C PHE A 224 25.59 16.06 18.06
N ASP A 225 26.73 16.63 17.71
CA ASP A 225 27.93 16.55 18.55
C ASP A 225 27.92 17.61 19.67
N ALA A 226 28.93 17.56 20.54
CA ALA A 226 29.07 18.49 21.66
C ALA A 226 29.21 19.97 21.25
N THR A 227 29.50 20.25 19.98
CA THR A 227 29.58 21.62 19.44
C THR A 227 28.24 22.13 18.90
N GLY A 228 27.21 21.27 18.87
CA GLY A 228 25.91 21.57 18.27
C GLY A 228 25.88 21.36 16.75
N ARG A 229 26.93 20.79 16.15
CA ARG A 229 26.91 20.42 14.73
C ARG A 229 26.08 19.14 14.57
N ARG A 230 25.16 19.14 13.60
CA ARG A 230 24.39 17.93 13.25
C ARG A 230 25.33 16.90 12.61
N VAL A 231 25.44 15.75 13.23
CA VAL A 231 26.24 14.60 12.76
C VAL A 231 25.45 13.80 11.73
N ALA A 232 24.21 13.45 12.05
CA ALA A 232 23.37 12.62 11.19
C ALA A 232 21.88 12.90 11.41
N ILE A 233 21.07 12.42 10.48
CA ILE A 233 19.65 12.13 10.71
C ILE A 233 19.54 10.60 10.60
N VAL A 234 19.13 9.95 11.68
CA VAL A 234 19.04 8.48 11.74
C VAL A 234 17.61 8.03 11.50
N ASP A 235 17.43 6.88 10.83
CA ASP A 235 16.10 6.41 10.46
C ASP A 235 15.23 6.13 11.69
N ASN A 236 15.80 5.48 12.70
CA ASN A 236 15.11 5.06 13.92
C ASN A 236 15.98 5.35 15.16
N TRP A 237 15.44 6.13 16.09
CA TRP A 237 16.07 6.41 17.38
C TRP A 237 15.21 5.89 18.53
N TRP A 238 15.79 5.10 19.42
CA TRP A 238 15.15 4.65 20.66
C TRP A 238 15.81 5.35 21.87
N PRO A 239 15.28 6.50 22.33
CA PRO A 239 15.89 7.27 23.41
C PRO A 239 16.09 6.47 24.69
N HIS A 240 15.15 5.57 25.02
CA HIS A 240 15.18 4.76 26.22
C HIS A 240 16.36 3.77 26.28
N ALA A 241 16.90 3.40 25.11
CA ALA A 241 18.02 2.47 24.97
C ALA A 241 19.31 3.18 24.49
N GLY A 242 19.25 4.48 24.18
CA GLY A 242 20.32 5.17 23.46
C GLY A 242 20.67 4.47 22.14
N ALA A 243 19.69 3.88 21.45
CA ALA A 243 19.94 2.98 20.34
C ALA A 243 19.52 3.57 18.99
N VAL A 244 20.41 3.49 18.00
CA VAL A 244 20.18 3.84 16.60
C VAL A 244 19.85 2.59 15.78
N GLY A 245 18.88 2.70 14.88
CA GLY A 245 18.57 1.67 13.88
C GLY A 245 18.48 2.22 12.47
N GLU A 246 19.32 1.72 11.57
CA GLU A 246 19.37 2.12 10.15
C GLU A 246 18.85 1.01 9.23
N SER A 247 17.91 1.36 8.35
CA SER A 247 17.26 0.46 7.40
C SER A 247 17.90 0.59 6.02
N ASP A 248 18.89 -0.24 5.74
CA ASP A 248 19.71 -0.10 4.53
C ASP A 248 19.22 -0.95 3.35
N GLY A 249 18.65 -0.26 2.37
CA GLY A 249 18.33 -0.82 1.07
C GLY A 249 19.58 -0.92 0.17
N ARG A 250 19.61 -1.89 -0.74
CA ARG A 250 20.71 -2.03 -1.72
C ARG A 250 20.72 -0.93 -2.80
N ILE A 251 19.64 -0.14 -2.92
CA ILE A 251 19.44 0.87 -3.96
C ILE A 251 20.58 1.90 -3.95
N LYS A 252 21.12 2.25 -2.78
CA LYS A 252 22.24 3.19 -2.63
C LYS A 252 23.55 2.77 -3.31
N TYR A 253 23.66 1.50 -3.71
CA TYR A 253 24.85 0.96 -4.40
C TYR A 253 24.61 0.69 -5.89
N THR A 254 23.37 0.82 -6.36
CA THR A 254 22.98 0.37 -7.71
C THR A 254 22.32 1.46 -8.55
N ASP A 255 21.83 2.53 -7.92
CA ASP A 255 21.19 3.65 -8.59
C ASP A 255 22.21 4.80 -8.81
N PRO A 256 22.60 5.10 -10.06
CA PRO A 256 23.52 6.20 -10.37
C PRO A 256 23.05 7.57 -9.86
N ALA A 257 21.74 7.82 -9.81
CA ALA A 257 21.20 9.07 -9.30
C ALA A 257 21.42 9.21 -7.78
N VAL A 258 21.30 8.09 -7.04
CA VAL A 258 21.58 8.05 -5.60
C VAL A 258 23.08 8.11 -5.31
N MET A 259 23.89 7.48 -6.16
CA MET A 259 25.35 7.51 -6.04
C MET A 259 25.92 8.91 -6.33
N ASN A 260 25.20 9.77 -7.07
CA ASN A 260 25.56 11.17 -7.33
C ASN A 260 27.03 11.33 -7.80
N GLY A 261 27.43 10.51 -8.76
CA GLY A 261 28.80 10.50 -9.31
C GLY A 261 29.86 9.81 -8.45
N ARG A 262 29.53 9.33 -7.24
CA ARG A 262 30.43 8.52 -6.41
C ARG A 262 30.55 7.10 -6.94
N THR A 263 31.68 6.47 -6.66
CA THR A 263 31.88 5.03 -6.84
C THR A 263 31.21 4.25 -5.70
N VAL A 264 30.95 2.95 -5.91
CA VAL A 264 30.44 2.07 -4.86
C VAL A 264 31.37 2.06 -3.65
N GLU A 265 32.69 2.08 -3.89
CA GLU A 265 33.72 2.12 -2.85
C GLU A 265 33.60 3.39 -1.99
N GLN A 266 33.48 4.57 -2.63
CA GLN A 266 33.27 5.83 -1.92
C GLN A 266 31.99 5.83 -1.07
N VAL A 267 30.87 5.33 -1.63
CA VAL A 267 29.62 5.21 -0.86
C VAL A 267 29.80 4.33 0.39
N VAL A 268 30.55 3.23 0.27
CA VAL A 268 30.83 2.34 1.42
C VAL A 268 31.75 3.01 2.44
N ILE A 269 32.77 3.75 2.00
CA ILE A 269 33.69 4.47 2.88
C ILE A 269 32.96 5.59 3.63
N ASP A 270 32.18 6.41 2.93
CA ASP A 270 31.39 7.50 3.51
C ASP A 270 30.40 6.97 4.56
N GLU A 271 29.74 5.85 4.26
CA GLU A 271 28.80 5.19 5.18
C GLU A 271 29.50 4.68 6.44
N LYS A 272 30.72 4.14 6.33
CA LYS A 272 31.52 3.70 7.47
C LYS A 272 31.92 4.86 8.35
N HIS A 273 32.45 5.93 7.76
CA HIS A 273 32.83 7.13 8.53
C HIS A 273 31.63 7.75 9.24
N ARG A 274 30.48 7.82 8.57
CA ARG A 274 29.24 8.29 9.19
C ARG A 274 28.80 7.41 10.37
N GLU A 275 28.89 6.09 10.23
CA GLU A 275 28.58 5.18 11.33
C GLU A 275 29.54 5.37 12.51
N ASP A 276 30.84 5.50 12.25
CA ASP A 276 31.83 5.75 13.30
C ASP A 276 31.56 7.08 14.03
N GLU A 277 31.21 8.14 13.29
CA GLU A 277 30.79 9.42 13.89
C GLU A 277 29.55 9.26 14.77
N ILE A 278 28.51 8.57 14.28
CA ILE A 278 27.28 8.32 15.06
C ILE A 278 27.61 7.54 16.35
N ARG A 279 28.40 6.48 16.25
CA ARG A 279 28.80 5.63 17.40
C ARG A 279 29.69 6.38 18.40
N SER A 280 30.36 7.44 17.99
CA SER A 280 31.19 8.26 18.88
C SER A 280 30.38 9.19 19.77
N LEU A 281 29.08 9.38 19.49
CA LEU A 281 28.21 10.26 20.26
C LEU A 281 27.89 9.68 21.65
N PRO A 282 28.02 10.44 22.74
CA PRO A 282 27.82 9.93 24.10
C PRO A 282 26.42 9.36 24.37
N GLU A 283 25.39 9.88 23.70
CA GLU A 283 24.01 9.39 23.81
C GLU A 283 23.79 8.03 23.12
N VAL A 284 24.65 7.65 22.17
CA VAL A 284 24.53 6.42 21.38
C VAL A 284 25.22 5.26 22.11
N GLN A 285 24.40 4.41 22.71
CA GLN A 285 24.81 3.20 23.44
C GLN A 285 24.69 1.93 22.58
N GLY A 286 23.85 1.98 21.54
CA GLY A 286 23.61 0.85 20.64
C GLY A 286 23.42 1.29 19.19
N PHE A 287 23.84 0.44 18.25
CA PHE A 287 23.65 0.68 16.83
C PHE A 287 23.34 -0.63 16.11
N ALA A 288 22.23 -0.64 15.37
CA ALA A 288 21.79 -1.74 14.53
C ALA A 288 21.63 -1.27 13.09
N ARG A 289 22.11 -2.07 12.14
CA ARG A 289 21.86 -1.88 10.71
C ARG A 289 21.36 -3.18 10.11
N TRP A 290 20.35 -3.10 9.25
CA TRP A 290 19.79 -4.27 8.61
C TRP A 290 19.27 -3.97 7.20
N GLY A 291 19.18 -5.01 6.37
CA GLY A 291 18.59 -4.93 5.03
C GLY A 291 17.29 -5.73 4.91
N TRP A 292 16.79 -5.83 3.68
CA TRP A 292 15.53 -6.50 3.34
C TRP A 292 15.34 -7.90 3.93
N SER A 293 16.36 -8.76 3.87
CA SER A 293 16.26 -10.15 4.37
C SER A 293 16.04 -10.22 5.88
N THR A 294 16.53 -9.23 6.63
CA THR A 294 16.36 -9.14 8.07
C THR A 294 15.04 -8.45 8.40
N ALA A 295 14.69 -7.36 7.71
CA ALA A 295 13.42 -6.66 7.95
C ALA A 295 12.19 -7.54 7.70
N LEU A 296 12.27 -8.45 6.71
CA LEU A 296 11.19 -9.40 6.40
C LEU A 296 11.16 -10.64 7.31
N ASP A 297 12.20 -10.88 8.12
CA ASP A 297 12.27 -11.98 9.07
C ASP A 297 12.23 -11.40 10.50
N THR A 298 11.05 -11.37 11.08
CA THR A 298 10.79 -10.76 12.39
C THR A 298 11.69 -11.31 13.49
N ARG A 299 12.08 -12.59 13.44
CA ARG A 299 13.01 -13.18 14.41
C ARG A 299 14.42 -12.58 14.26
N ARG A 300 14.94 -12.53 13.03
CA ARG A 300 16.26 -11.92 12.76
C ARG A 300 16.29 -10.44 13.10
N LEU A 301 15.20 -9.72 12.80
CA LEU A 301 15.07 -8.32 13.15
C LEU A 301 15.15 -8.13 14.67
N GLY A 302 14.41 -8.95 15.43
CA GLY A 302 14.48 -8.94 16.89
C GLY A 302 15.89 -9.23 17.44
N GLU A 303 16.60 -10.21 16.88
CA GLU A 303 17.98 -10.54 17.27
C GLU A 303 18.99 -9.42 16.97
N VAL A 304 18.79 -8.68 15.87
CA VAL A 304 19.62 -7.52 15.52
C VAL A 304 19.35 -6.36 16.48
N LEU A 305 18.08 -6.05 16.74
CA LEU A 305 17.68 -4.95 17.61
C LEU A 305 18.01 -5.20 19.09
N ALA A 306 17.84 -6.44 19.57
CA ALA A 306 18.18 -6.80 20.94
C ALA A 306 19.69 -6.62 21.23
N ARG A 307 20.57 -6.90 20.26
CA ARG A 307 22.01 -6.65 20.37
C ARG A 307 22.36 -5.17 20.47
N ALA A 308 21.50 -4.29 19.96
CA ALA A 308 21.61 -2.85 20.11
C ALA A 308 20.90 -2.30 21.36
N GLY A 309 20.41 -3.19 22.25
CA GLY A 309 19.74 -2.79 23.49
C GLY A 309 18.24 -2.50 23.35
N VAL A 310 17.64 -2.75 22.18
CA VAL A 310 16.21 -2.54 21.94
C VAL A 310 15.44 -3.83 22.21
N SER A 311 14.67 -3.84 23.29
CA SER A 311 13.85 -4.98 23.71
C SER A 311 12.42 -4.56 24.00
N PRO A 312 11.45 -5.49 23.98
CA PRO A 312 10.09 -5.19 24.45
C PRO A 312 10.13 -4.64 25.87
N GLU A 313 9.30 -3.65 26.18
CA GLU A 313 9.15 -3.21 27.57
C GLU A 313 8.70 -4.40 28.41
N SER A 314 9.41 -4.67 29.52
CA SER A 314 8.94 -5.69 30.44
C SER A 314 7.58 -5.25 31.00
N THR A 315 6.54 -6.03 30.69
CA THR A 315 5.16 -5.77 31.09
C THR A 315 4.98 -5.77 32.62
N ALA A 316 6.04 -6.09 33.37
CA ALA A 316 6.09 -6.12 34.82
C ALA A 316 6.19 -4.74 35.48
N ARG A 317 6.66 -3.68 34.79
CA ARG A 317 6.89 -2.37 35.43
C ARG A 317 5.76 -1.34 35.29
N LYS A 318 4.90 -1.44 34.26
CA LYS A 318 3.82 -0.45 34.02
C LYS A 318 2.51 -0.69 34.78
N ARG A 319 2.23 -1.89 35.28
CA ARG A 319 1.05 -2.14 36.14
C ARG A 319 1.17 -1.54 37.55
N ALA A 320 2.39 -1.16 37.97
CA ALA A 320 2.62 -0.53 39.26
C ALA A 320 2.56 1.01 39.23
N SER A 321 2.57 1.65 38.04
CA SER A 321 2.59 3.12 37.93
C SER A 321 1.42 3.75 37.16
N SER A 322 0.49 2.96 36.60
CA SER A 322 -0.61 3.48 35.76
C SER A 322 -1.97 3.57 36.48
N ILE A 323 -1.98 3.51 37.82
CA ILE A 323 -3.20 3.85 38.60
C ILE A 323 -3.35 5.37 38.74
N GLU A 324 -2.34 6.17 38.40
CA GLU A 324 -2.47 7.64 38.43
C GLU A 324 -2.18 8.25 37.05
N THR A 325 -3.16 9.04 36.59
CA THR A 325 -3.13 10.04 35.51
C THR A 325 -3.34 9.61 34.05
N GLY A 326 -4.56 9.87 33.55
CA GLY A 326 -4.77 11.01 32.64
C GLY A 326 -4.80 10.76 31.12
N ALA A 327 -5.93 11.08 30.50
CA ALA A 327 -6.31 10.85 29.10
C ALA A 327 -5.75 11.82 28.04
N SER A 328 -5.68 11.35 26.78
CA SER A 328 -5.89 12.08 25.50
C SER A 328 -5.91 11.03 24.36
N GLY A 329 -6.65 11.09 23.25
CA GLY A 329 -7.34 12.16 22.54
C GLY A 329 -7.02 12.02 21.04
N GLY A 330 -7.42 10.91 20.40
CA GLY A 330 -7.18 10.64 18.97
C GLY A 330 -8.30 11.18 18.05
N PRO A 331 -8.10 11.24 16.72
CA PRO A 331 -8.96 11.97 15.78
C PRO A 331 -10.31 11.29 15.48
N PHE A 332 -10.67 10.24 16.23
CA PHE A 332 -11.96 9.58 16.09
C PHE A 332 -12.84 9.94 17.30
N PRO A 333 -14.11 10.34 17.10
CA PRO A 333 -15.02 10.52 18.21
C PRO A 333 -15.19 9.19 18.96
N PRO A 334 -15.31 9.20 20.30
CA PRO A 334 -15.58 7.99 21.06
C PRO A 334 -16.96 7.43 20.68
N ASP A 335 -17.04 6.11 20.52
CA ASP A 335 -18.30 5.40 20.29
C ASP A 335 -19.28 5.70 21.44
N SER A 336 -20.43 6.30 21.13
CA SER A 336 -21.53 6.43 22.08
C SER A 336 -22.30 5.11 22.17
N PRO A 337 -22.55 4.56 23.37
CA PRO A 337 -23.43 3.41 23.52
C PRO A 337 -24.88 3.86 23.33
N ALA A 338 -25.60 3.19 22.44
CA ALA A 338 -27.04 3.29 22.37
C ALA A 338 -27.64 2.54 23.56
N ASP A 339 -28.26 3.27 24.49
CA ASP A 339 -29.29 2.69 25.36
C ASP A 339 -30.31 3.76 25.76
N GLY A 340 -31.59 3.42 25.62
CA GLY A 340 -32.70 4.33 25.94
C GLY A 340 -34.02 3.94 25.28
N GLY A 341 -34.50 2.72 25.51
CA GLY A 341 -35.92 2.40 25.28
C GLY A 341 -36.78 2.88 26.46
N PRO A 342 -37.93 3.55 26.25
CA PRO A 342 -38.77 3.99 27.36
C PRO A 342 -39.82 2.94 27.75
N ALA A 343 -40.20 3.09 29.02
CA ALA A 343 -41.04 2.24 29.85
C ALA A 343 -42.50 2.10 29.40
N ALA A 344 -43.09 0.99 29.84
CA ALA A 344 -44.51 0.71 29.83
C ALA A 344 -45.29 1.58 30.82
N GLY A 345 -46.48 2.03 30.40
CA GLY A 345 -47.49 2.69 31.25
C GLY A 345 -48.85 2.70 30.55
N GLU A 346 -49.84 2.10 31.20
CA GLU A 346 -51.21 1.82 30.75
C GLU A 346 -52.03 3.07 30.36
N ARG A 347 -52.96 2.94 29.41
CA ARG A 347 -54.43 2.98 29.64
C ARG A 347 -55.27 3.02 28.35
N THR A 348 -56.32 2.19 28.37
CA THR A 348 -57.70 2.38 27.85
C THR A 348 -57.98 2.53 26.34
N GLY A 349 -58.53 1.45 25.76
CA GLY A 349 -59.89 1.40 25.21
C GLY A 349 -60.18 2.02 23.83
N ARG A 350 -60.44 1.17 22.82
CA ARG A 350 -61.78 1.00 22.18
C ARG A 350 -61.73 0.01 21.00
N GLU A 351 -62.62 -0.98 21.09
CA GLU A 351 -63.51 -1.58 20.07
C GLU A 351 -63.05 -1.92 18.63
N ARG A 352 -63.45 -3.16 18.27
CA ARG A 352 -63.49 -3.97 17.02
C ARG A 352 -64.26 -3.31 15.84
N PRO A 353 -64.44 -3.93 14.64
CA PRO A 353 -64.19 -5.32 14.18
C PRO A 353 -63.41 -5.44 12.84
N GLY A 354 -62.76 -6.58 12.51
CA GLY A 354 -63.36 -7.78 11.88
C GLY A 354 -63.50 -7.58 10.37
N GLY A 355 -63.11 -8.45 9.44
CA GLY A 355 -62.57 -9.80 9.41
C GLY A 355 -62.78 -10.31 7.97
N THR A 356 -61.94 -11.25 7.51
CA THR A 356 -62.15 -12.14 6.33
C THR A 356 -62.14 -11.43 4.95
N SER A 357 -61.73 -11.99 3.81
CA SER A 357 -61.67 -13.38 3.35
C SER A 357 -60.66 -13.54 2.21
N ARG A 358 -60.23 -14.79 2.03
CA ARG A 358 -59.43 -15.39 0.96
C ARG A 358 -60.08 -15.36 -0.43
N ALA A 359 -59.24 -15.77 -1.40
CA ALA A 359 -59.48 -16.63 -2.59
C ALA A 359 -59.31 -15.89 -3.93
N SER A 360 -58.23 -16.15 -4.67
CA SER A 360 -58.05 -17.26 -5.64
C SER A 360 -58.78 -17.02 -6.97
N GLY A 361 -58.04 -16.99 -8.08
CA GLY A 361 -58.65 -17.06 -9.41
C GLY A 361 -57.75 -16.67 -10.58
N ARG A 362 -57.18 -17.68 -11.26
CA ARG A 362 -56.54 -17.61 -12.59
C ARG A 362 -57.45 -16.97 -13.66
N VAL A 363 -56.86 -16.42 -14.73
CA VAL A 363 -56.80 -16.98 -16.11
C VAL A 363 -56.47 -15.88 -17.13
N ALA A 364 -55.58 -16.25 -18.05
CA ALA A 364 -55.17 -15.69 -19.35
C ALA A 364 -56.04 -14.63 -20.06
N ARG A 365 -55.38 -13.64 -20.66
CA ARG A 365 -54.98 -13.64 -22.08
C ARG A 365 -53.86 -12.64 -22.33
#